data_AF-A0A9E4B6E6-F1
#
_entry.id   AF-A0A9E4B6E6-F1
#
_cell.length_a   1.000
_cell.length_b   1.000
_cell.length_c   1.000
_cell.angle_alpha   90.00
_cell.angle_beta   90.00
_cell.angle_gamma   90.00
#
_symmetry.space_group_name_H-M   'P 1'
#
loop_
_entity.id
_entity.type
_entity.pdbx_description
1 polymer ?
#
loop_
_entity_poly.entity_id
_entity_poly.type
_entity_poly.pdbx_seq_one_letter_code
_entity_poly.pdbx_strand_id
1 'polypeptide(L)'
;MGGVRYQVLSHRDESGPSLERIRSRFGSKLCCHAREAPFVGQDAPVHIIFVEGDSSLEDIDVIHTPGHTDGSICYFHRSPTGKSYLFTGDTVVQWNGRWATLVLRNAGGSVEGRIADDEAFRGERQPV
;
A
#
# COMPACT_ATOMS: atom_id res chain seq x y z
N MET A 1 26.32 6.56 4.89
CA MET A 1 26.19 5.29 4.13
C MET A 1 24.72 5.07 3.84
N GLY A 2 24.35 5.01 2.56
CA GLY A 2 22.97 4.76 2.12
C GLY A 2 22.64 3.27 2.18
N GLY A 3 21.36 2.96 2.37
CA GLY A 3 20.82 1.59 2.41
C GLY A 3 19.29 1.62 2.34
N VAL A 4 18.67 0.45 2.21
CA VAL A 4 17.21 0.30 2.22
C VAL A 4 16.80 -0.28 3.57
N ARG A 5 16.10 0.51 4.39
CA ARG A 5 15.63 0.07 5.71
C ARG A 5 14.30 -0.68 5.61
N TYR A 6 13.38 -0.15 4.81
CA TYR A 6 12.05 -0.71 4.62
C TYR A 6 11.82 -0.98 3.13
N GLN A 7 11.22 -2.13 2.84
CA GLN A 7 10.65 -2.46 1.56
C GLN A 7 9.15 -2.58 1.77
N VAL A 8 8.38 -1.65 1.24
CA VAL A 8 6.93 -1.57 1.44
C VAL A 8 6.22 -1.98 0.15
N LEU A 9 5.17 -2.80 0.26
CA LEU A 9 4.36 -3.20 -0.89
C LEU A 9 2.99 -2.50 -0.86
N SER A 10 2.50 -2.13 -2.03
CA SER A 10 1.17 -1.54 -2.22
C SER A 10 0.09 -2.62 -2.28
N HIS A 11 0.40 -3.80 -2.83
CA HIS A 11 -0.48 -4.98 -2.94
C HIS A 11 0.33 -6.25 -3.30
N ARG A 12 -0.28 -7.44 -3.21
CA ARG A 12 0.40 -8.73 -3.44
C ARG A 12 0.97 -8.94 -4.84
N ASP A 13 0.47 -8.25 -5.87
CA ASP A 13 0.96 -8.48 -7.25
C ASP A 13 2.39 -7.94 -7.44
N GLU A 14 2.88 -7.11 -6.52
CA GLU A 14 4.28 -6.68 -6.45
C GLU A 14 5.19 -7.75 -5.83
N SER A 15 4.63 -8.87 -5.35
CA SER A 15 5.37 -9.96 -4.72
C SER A 15 6.11 -10.83 -5.73
N GLY A 16 7.26 -11.34 -5.31
CA GLY A 16 8.04 -12.29 -6.08
C GLY A 16 9.46 -12.49 -5.55
N PRO A 17 10.30 -13.28 -6.25
CA PRO A 17 11.66 -13.62 -5.78
C PRO A 17 12.60 -12.43 -5.56
N SER A 18 12.27 -11.25 -6.11
CA SER A 18 13.01 -10.01 -5.90
C SER A 18 12.97 -9.54 -4.44
N LEU A 19 11.89 -9.85 -3.70
CA LEU A 19 11.74 -9.46 -2.29
C LEU A 19 12.89 -10.01 -1.43
N GLU A 20 13.13 -11.31 -1.51
CA GLU A 20 14.21 -11.95 -0.75
C GLU A 20 15.60 -11.46 -1.19
N ARG A 21 15.79 -11.16 -2.49
CA ARG A 21 17.06 -10.61 -2.99
C ARG A 21 17.36 -9.24 -2.39
N ILE A 22 16.36 -8.36 -2.29
CA ILE A 22 16.49 -7.03 -1.69
C ILE A 22 16.78 -7.16 -0.18
N ARG A 23 16.01 -7.98 0.52
CA ARG A 23 16.24 -8.30 1.94
C ARG A 23 17.65 -8.81 2.19
N SER A 24 18.09 -9.83 1.46
CA SER A 24 19.43 -10.43 1.61
C SER A 24 20.54 -9.41 1.36
N ARG A 25 20.35 -8.46 0.43
CA ARG A 25 21.37 -7.46 0.08
C ARG A 25 21.47 -6.31 1.07
N PHE A 26 20.35 -5.89 1.66
CA PHE A 26 20.27 -4.65 2.45
C PHE A 26 19.85 -4.85 3.91
N GLY A 27 19.39 -6.04 4.29
CA GLY A 27 18.79 -6.29 5.59
C GLY A 27 17.46 -5.56 5.81
N SER A 28 16.75 -5.22 4.73
CA SER A 28 15.51 -4.45 4.79
C SER A 28 14.36 -5.23 5.43
N LYS A 29 13.48 -4.51 6.14
CA LYS A 29 12.21 -5.06 6.64
C LYS A 29 11.14 -4.99 5.56
N LEU A 30 10.59 -6.13 5.17
CA LEU A 30 9.46 -6.21 4.24
C LEU A 30 8.16 -5.87 4.96
N CYS A 31 7.33 -5.02 4.36
CA CYS A 31 6.09 -4.52 4.91
C CYS A 31 4.92 -4.72 3.93
N CYS A 32 3.76 -5.13 4.42
CA CYS A 32 2.52 -5.18 3.65
C CYS A 32 1.29 -5.12 4.58
N HIS A 33 0.10 -4.98 4.01
CA HIS A 33 -1.14 -5.10 4.78
C HIS A 33 -1.36 -6.55 5.27
N ALA A 34 -2.07 -6.72 6.39
CA ALA A 34 -2.40 -8.01 6.97
C ALA A 34 -3.13 -8.94 6.00
N ARG A 35 -4.01 -8.37 5.17
CA ARG A 35 -4.76 -9.11 4.14
C ARG A 35 -3.88 -9.60 2.98
N GLU A 36 -2.73 -8.96 2.75
CA GLU A 36 -1.75 -9.36 1.73
C GLU A 36 -0.73 -10.37 2.26
N ALA A 37 -0.49 -10.40 3.57
CA ALA A 37 0.59 -11.18 4.20
C ALA A 37 0.57 -12.69 3.87
N PRO A 38 -0.59 -13.39 3.78
CA PRO A 38 -0.62 -14.81 3.40
C PRO A 38 -0.12 -15.09 1.97
N PHE A 39 -0.17 -14.09 1.09
CA PHE A 39 0.25 -14.20 -0.31
C PHE A 39 1.72 -13.79 -0.43
N VAL A 40 2.08 -12.63 0.12
CA VAL A 40 3.45 -12.10 0.10
C VAL A 40 4.43 -13.01 0.86
N GLY A 41 3.96 -13.61 1.97
CA GLY A 41 4.75 -14.53 2.80
C GLY A 41 5.20 -15.81 2.08
N GLN A 42 4.64 -16.11 0.90
CA GLN A 42 5.08 -17.24 0.06
C GLN A 42 6.43 -16.96 -0.61
N ASP A 43 6.75 -15.70 -0.87
CA ASP A 43 7.98 -15.29 -1.56
C ASP A 43 9.08 -14.84 -0.60
N ALA A 44 8.73 -14.15 0.50
CA ALA A 44 9.68 -13.67 1.49
C ALA A 44 9.01 -13.42 2.86
N PRO A 45 9.76 -13.52 3.99
CA PRO A 45 9.21 -13.20 5.31
C PRO A 45 8.73 -11.75 5.41
N VAL A 46 7.48 -11.55 5.79
CA VAL A 46 6.93 -10.23 6.12
C VAL A 46 7.32 -9.87 7.54
N HIS A 47 7.86 -8.67 7.74
CA HIS A 47 8.42 -8.22 9.02
C HIS A 47 7.55 -7.17 9.72
N ILE A 48 6.85 -6.34 8.94
CA ILE A 48 5.91 -5.34 9.44
C ILE A 48 4.58 -5.57 8.74
N ILE A 49 3.53 -5.71 9.53
CA ILE A 49 2.18 -5.95 9.04
C ILE A 49 1.35 -4.73 9.40
N PHE A 50 0.79 -4.07 8.38
CA PHE A 50 -0.16 -2.98 8.57
C PHE A 50 -1.58 -3.52 8.69
N VAL A 51 -2.40 -2.87 9.52
CA VAL A 51 -3.83 -3.15 9.68
C VAL A 51 -4.64 -1.87 9.46
N GLU A 52 -5.97 -2.02 9.44
CA GLU A 52 -6.88 -0.88 9.36
C GLU A 52 -6.62 0.11 10.52
N GLY A 53 -6.45 1.39 10.18
CA GLY A 53 -6.16 2.46 11.14
C GLY A 53 -4.68 2.72 11.43
N ASP A 54 -3.76 1.85 10.95
CA ASP A 54 -2.34 2.20 10.94
C ASP A 54 -2.12 3.41 10.02
N SER A 55 -1.53 4.47 10.57
CA SER A 55 -1.48 5.76 9.88
C SER A 55 -0.10 6.15 9.39
N SER A 56 0.98 5.49 9.82
CA SER A 56 2.33 5.89 9.41
C SER A 56 3.42 4.83 9.56
N LEU A 57 4.45 4.98 8.74
CA LEU A 57 5.77 4.37 8.86
C LEU A 57 6.80 5.50 8.80
N GLU A 58 7.34 5.88 9.95
CA GLU A 58 8.24 7.04 10.08
C GLU A 58 7.55 8.33 9.58
N ASP A 59 8.05 8.96 8.50
CA ASP A 59 7.54 10.18 7.87
C ASP A 59 6.67 9.90 6.62
N ILE A 60 6.20 8.66 6.48
CA ILE A 60 5.31 8.22 5.40
C ILE A 60 3.96 7.87 6.02
N ASP A 61 2.90 8.53 5.57
CA ASP A 61 1.53 8.13 5.94
C ASP A 61 1.17 6.85 5.19
N VAL A 62 0.60 5.88 5.91
CA VAL A 62 0.10 4.61 5.36
C VAL A 62 -1.41 4.71 5.30
N ILE A 63 -1.98 4.52 4.10
CA ILE A 63 -3.40 4.71 3.87
C ILE A 63 -3.94 3.40 3.29
N HIS A 64 -4.72 2.66 4.09
CA HIS A 64 -5.44 1.50 3.56
C HIS A 64 -6.43 1.98 2.51
N THR A 65 -6.38 1.39 1.32
CA THR A 65 -7.19 1.80 0.18
C THR A 65 -7.64 0.55 -0.58
N PRO A 66 -8.54 -0.27 0.01
CA PRO A 66 -9.03 -1.48 -0.62
C PRO A 66 -9.67 -1.17 -1.99
N GLY A 67 -9.55 -2.09 -2.94
CA GLY A 67 -10.15 -1.94 -4.26
C GLY A 67 -9.48 -2.80 -5.32
N HIS A 68 -8.18 -2.57 -5.55
CA HIS A 68 -7.40 -3.44 -6.43
C HIS A 68 -7.25 -4.84 -5.83
N THR A 69 -6.78 -4.90 -4.58
CA THR A 69 -6.88 -6.05 -3.66
C THR A 69 -7.57 -5.60 -2.37
N ASP A 70 -7.97 -6.54 -1.52
CA ASP A 70 -8.61 -6.23 -0.23
C ASP A 70 -7.63 -5.60 0.79
N GLY A 71 -6.32 -5.81 0.63
CA GLY A 71 -5.26 -5.19 1.42
C GLY A 71 -4.43 -4.15 0.67
N SER A 72 -4.96 -3.57 -0.41
CA SER A 72 -4.25 -2.49 -1.13
C SER A 72 -3.98 -1.28 -0.24
N ILE A 73 -2.77 -0.72 -0.32
CA ILE A 73 -2.30 0.45 0.44
C ILE A 73 -1.78 1.52 -0.52
N CYS A 74 -2.09 2.78 -0.22
CA CYS A 74 -1.37 3.94 -0.74
C CYS A 74 -0.39 4.48 0.31
N TYR A 75 0.73 5.06 -0.16
CA TYR A 75 1.71 5.74 0.69
C TYR A 75 1.78 7.22 0.36
N PHE A 76 1.69 8.07 1.38
CA PHE A 76 1.78 9.51 1.20
C PHE A 76 2.99 10.09 1.95
N HIS A 77 3.85 10.81 1.21
CA HIS A 77 5.04 11.42 1.78
C HIS A 77 5.04 12.94 1.54
N ARG A 78 5.16 13.70 2.64
CA ARG A 78 5.37 15.15 2.60
C ARG A 78 6.86 15.43 2.56
N SER A 79 7.40 15.70 1.38
CA SER A 79 8.83 15.94 1.20
C SER A 79 9.27 17.24 1.88
N PRO A 80 10.47 17.27 2.50
CA PRO A 80 11.07 18.50 3.01
C PRO A 80 11.28 19.58 1.95
N THR A 81 11.23 19.23 0.66
CA THR A 81 11.32 20.17 -0.47
C THR A 81 10.02 20.95 -0.74
N GLY A 82 8.98 20.75 0.08
CA GLY A 82 7.67 21.40 -0.05
C GLY A 82 6.73 20.71 -1.05
N LYS A 83 7.17 19.62 -1.69
CA LYS A 83 6.31 18.77 -2.54
C LYS A 83 5.70 17.63 -1.74
N SER A 84 4.52 17.19 -2.15
CA SER A 84 3.90 15.98 -1.61
C SER A 84 3.77 14.92 -2.69
N TYR A 85 3.98 13.66 -2.32
CA TYR A 85 3.98 12.53 -3.24
C TYR A 85 3.01 11.46 -2.73
N LEU A 86 2.15 10.98 -3.62
CA LEU A 86 1.26 9.85 -3.37
C LEU A 86 1.68 8.68 -4.27
N PHE A 87 2.00 7.55 -3.64
CA PHE A 87 2.25 6.28 -4.31
C PHE A 87 1.00 5.44 -4.18
N THR A 88 0.37 5.13 -5.31
CA THR A 88 -0.98 4.53 -5.33
C THR A 88 -1.00 3.03 -5.61
N GLY A 89 0.14 2.45 -6.04
CA GLY A 89 0.14 1.15 -6.72
C GLY A 89 -0.90 1.13 -7.84
N ASP A 90 -1.61 0.01 -7.98
CA ASP A 90 -2.67 -0.16 -8.97
C ASP A 90 -4.06 0.33 -8.51
N THR A 91 -4.13 0.96 -7.34
CA THR A 91 -5.37 1.51 -6.79
C THR A 91 -5.94 2.65 -7.65
N VAL A 92 -5.05 3.52 -8.16
CA VAL A 92 -5.38 4.62 -9.06
C VAL A 92 -4.41 4.57 -10.22
N VAL A 93 -4.94 4.34 -11.42
CA VAL A 93 -4.16 4.21 -12.64
C VAL A 93 -4.64 5.22 -13.68
N GLN A 94 -3.73 5.65 -14.55
CA GLN A 94 -4.09 6.43 -15.72
C GLN A 94 -4.30 5.50 -16.91
N TRP A 95 -5.49 5.53 -17.49
CA TRP A 95 -5.85 4.75 -18.68
C TRP A 95 -6.50 5.67 -19.71
N ASN A 96 -5.88 5.79 -20.90
CA ASN A 96 -6.36 6.66 -21.99
C ASN A 96 -6.64 8.11 -21.55
N GLY A 97 -5.73 8.71 -20.78
CA GLY A 97 -5.85 10.09 -20.30
C GLY A 97 -6.91 10.31 -19.22
N ARG A 98 -7.50 9.24 -18.67
CA ARG A 98 -8.47 9.29 -17.58
C ARG A 98 -7.92 8.56 -16.35
N TRP A 99 -8.29 9.04 -15.18
CA TRP A 99 -8.03 8.33 -13.92
C TRP A 99 -9.09 7.25 -13.73
N ALA A 100 -8.64 6.06 -13.34
CA ALA A 100 -9.49 4.90 -13.08
C ALA A 100 -8.96 4.11 -11.88
N THR A 101 -9.83 3.28 -11.29
CA THR A 101 -9.44 2.25 -10.33
C THR A 101 -9.45 0.91 -11.03
N LEU A 102 -8.37 0.15 -10.88
CA LEU A 102 -8.31 -1.24 -11.32
C LEU A 102 -8.79 -2.13 -10.17
N VAL A 103 -9.74 -3.03 -10.43
CA VAL A 103 -10.32 -3.92 -9.41
C VAL A 103 -10.09 -5.37 -9.81
N LEU A 104 -9.45 -6.17 -8.96
CA LEU A 104 -9.30 -7.61 -9.14
C LEU A 104 -10.22 -8.37 -8.19
N ARG A 105 -11.41 -8.73 -8.69
CA ARG A 105 -12.44 -9.43 -7.88
C ARG A 105 -11.98 -10.78 -7.31
N ASN A 106 -11.10 -11.47 -8.03
CA ASN A 106 -10.51 -12.74 -7.58
C ASN A 106 -9.51 -12.56 -6.43
N ALA A 107 -9.01 -11.36 -6.19
CA ALA A 107 -8.12 -11.01 -5.08
C ALA A 107 -8.86 -10.27 -3.95
N GLY A 108 -10.20 -10.37 -3.90
CA GLY A 108 -11.04 -9.68 -2.91
C GLY A 108 -11.30 -8.21 -3.22
N GLY A 109 -10.78 -7.69 -4.34
CA GLY A 109 -11.02 -6.32 -4.79
C GLY A 109 -12.48 -6.07 -5.14
N SER A 110 -13.01 -4.91 -4.75
CA SER A 110 -14.38 -4.49 -5.07
C SER A 110 -14.51 -2.98 -5.20
N VAL A 111 -15.49 -2.54 -5.99
CA VAL A 111 -15.86 -1.11 -6.08
C VAL A 111 -16.57 -0.70 -4.80
N GLU A 112 -17.41 -1.57 -4.26
CA GLU A 112 -18.19 -1.35 -3.05
C GLU A 112 -17.28 -1.19 -1.82
N GLY A 113 -16.27 -2.04 -1.67
CA GLY A 113 -15.28 -1.92 -0.60
C GLY A 113 -14.50 -0.61 -0.68
N ARG A 114 -14.21 -0.13 -1.90
CA ARG A 114 -13.60 1.19 -2.09
C ARG A 114 -14.54 2.33 -1.68
N ILE A 115 -15.79 2.31 -2.13
CA ILE A 115 -16.76 3.35 -1.76
C ILE A 115 -16.96 3.40 -0.24
N ALA A 116 -17.08 2.25 0.42
CA ALA A 116 -17.25 2.19 1.87
C ALA A 116 -16.06 2.78 2.63
N ASP A 117 -14.83 2.55 2.16
CA ASP A 117 -13.62 3.13 2.72
C ASP A 117 -13.56 4.66 2.53
N ASP A 118 -13.86 5.13 1.32
CA ASP A 118 -13.98 6.56 1.00
C ASP A 118 -15.06 7.26 1.89
N GLU A 119 -16.18 6.58 2.17
CA GLU A 119 -17.25 7.07 3.05
C GLU A 119 -16.82 7.11 4.52
N ALA A 120 -16.15 6.06 5.01
CA ALA A 120 -15.60 6.02 6.37
C ALA A 120 -14.59 7.16 6.59
N PHE A 121 -13.67 7.36 5.65
CA PHE A 121 -12.71 8.45 5.68
C PHE A 121 -13.37 9.84 5.69
N ARG A 122 -14.49 10.00 4.97
CA ARG A 122 -15.27 11.26 5.00
C ARG A 122 -15.99 11.46 6.33
N GLY A 123 -16.47 10.40 6.96
CA GLY A 123 -17.17 10.46 8.25
C GLY A 123 -16.28 10.84 9.43
N GLU A 124 -14.97 10.57 9.36
CA GLU A 124 -14.01 10.88 10.42
C GLU A 124 -13.55 12.35 10.45
N ARG A 125 -13.82 13.12 9.39
CA ARG A 125 -13.58 14.57 9.42
C ARG A 125 -14.80 15.32 9.95
N GLN A 126 -14.70 15.83 11.18
CA GLN A 126 -15.48 17.02 11.52
C GLN A 126 -15.05 18.17 10.61
N PRO A 127 -16.00 18.99 10.09
CA PRO A 127 -15.64 20.13 9.28
C PRO A 127 -14.78 21.10 10.11
N VAL A 128 -13.70 21.57 9.50
CA VAL A 128 -12.85 22.65 10.04
C VAL A 128 -13.60 23.96 9.97
#